data_AF-A0A842MF00-F1
#
_entry.id   AF-A0A842MF00-F1
#
_cell.length_a   1.000
_cell.length_b   1.000
_cell.length_c   1.000
_cell.angle_alpha   90.00
_cell.angle_beta   90.00
_cell.angle_gamma   90.00
#
_symmetry.space_group_name_H-M   'P 1'
#
loop_
_entity.id
_entity.type
_entity.pdbx_description
1 polymer ?
#
loop_
_entity_poly.entity_id
_entity_poly.type
_entity_poly.pdbx_seq_one_letter_code
_entity_poly.pdbx_strand_id
1 'polypeptide(L)'
;MRSLDWTIDDDAVVEFVDTSSFEGMEVYRRSLSFLLVLACKRALNQDIFIRHSLSDGYYCELPSGFPSEEDVARVRRLMEQMVDMDLPFRRKLVPIDQAKRVFERQGNADKARLLQWAAIDPVEVYCCADAHGFFYAPLAPSTGYLRVFDLVPYGGGMVLLFPTVAYPDGLPPFQPPKKLAEVFREYTEWLDILNVSTMDNLHKLVAEGKAGDLILTSEALHSQRLSHIAKDIASRSRVR
;
A
#
# COMPACT_ATOMS: atom_id res chain seq x y z
N MET A 1 -9.82 0.56 -17.52
CA MET A 1 -10.53 1.47 -16.60
C MET A 1 -9.92 2.86 -16.69
N ARG A 2 -10.75 3.91 -16.70
CA ARG A 2 -10.34 5.32 -16.70
C ARG A 2 -10.96 6.03 -15.50
N SER A 3 -10.39 7.18 -15.12
CA SER A 3 -10.98 8.04 -14.09
C SER A 3 -12.27 8.70 -14.58
N LEU A 4 -13.17 9.07 -13.68
CA LEU A 4 -14.46 9.69 -14.03
C LEU A 4 -14.34 11.07 -14.69
N ASP A 5 -13.21 11.74 -14.52
CA ASP A 5 -12.87 13.01 -15.18
C ASP A 5 -12.19 12.83 -16.55
N TRP A 6 -12.11 11.60 -17.06
CA TRP A 6 -11.49 11.32 -18.35
C TRP A 6 -12.35 11.80 -19.52
N THR A 7 -11.77 12.58 -20.43
CA THR A 7 -12.42 13.03 -21.65
C THR A 7 -12.45 11.93 -22.71
N ILE A 8 -13.60 11.72 -23.33
CA ILE A 8 -13.80 10.76 -24.41
C ILE A 8 -13.77 11.55 -25.72
N ASP A 9 -12.76 11.29 -26.55
CA ASP A 9 -12.51 12.04 -27.79
C ASP A 9 -13.13 11.40 -29.04
N ASP A 10 -13.50 10.11 -28.96
CA ASP A 10 -14.05 9.31 -30.06
C ASP A 10 -15.29 8.53 -29.59
N ASP A 11 -16.08 7.99 -30.53
CA ASP A 11 -17.22 7.12 -30.23
C ASP A 11 -16.78 5.93 -29.35
N ALA A 12 -17.40 5.79 -28.18
CA ALA A 12 -17.02 4.78 -27.20
C ALA A 12 -18.25 4.20 -26.48
N VAL A 13 -18.13 2.95 -26.01
CA VAL A 13 -19.07 2.33 -25.08
C VAL A 13 -18.55 2.55 -23.66
N VAL A 14 -19.39 3.12 -22.80
CA VAL A 14 -19.05 3.45 -21.42
C VAL A 14 -19.83 2.57 -20.47
N GLU A 15 -19.12 1.95 -19.54
CA GLU A 15 -19.69 1.20 -18.42
C GLU A 15 -19.17 1.81 -17.11
N PHE A 16 -20.09 2.10 -16.19
CA PHE A 16 -19.73 2.64 -14.88
C PHE A 16 -19.33 1.51 -13.94
N VAL A 17 -18.31 1.77 -13.13
CA VAL A 17 -17.77 0.82 -12.18
C VAL A 17 -18.02 1.35 -10.78
N ASP A 18 -18.66 0.54 -9.94
CA ASP A 18 -18.89 0.81 -8.52
C ASP A 18 -18.15 -0.22 -7.65
N THR A 19 -18.27 -0.10 -6.33
CA THR A 19 -17.59 -0.98 -5.37
C THR A 19 -18.13 -2.41 -5.32
N SER A 20 -19.19 -2.73 -6.07
CA SER A 20 -19.67 -4.11 -6.21
C SER A 20 -18.82 -4.93 -7.19
N SER A 21 -17.97 -4.27 -7.99
CA SER A 21 -17.00 -4.91 -8.87
C SER A 21 -15.62 -5.03 -8.21
N PHE A 22 -14.83 -5.98 -8.68
CA PHE A 22 -13.43 -6.13 -8.25
C PHE A 22 -12.60 -4.87 -8.57
N GLU A 23 -12.76 -4.34 -9.78
CA GLU A 23 -12.05 -3.15 -10.26
C GLU A 23 -12.40 -1.90 -9.46
N GLY A 24 -13.69 -1.70 -9.14
CA GLY A 24 -14.13 -0.57 -8.33
C GLY A 24 -13.66 -0.67 -6.88
N MET A 25 -13.65 -1.88 -6.31
CA MET A 25 -13.07 -2.12 -5.00
C MET A 25 -11.56 -1.85 -4.97
N GLU A 26 -10.82 -2.17 -6.05
CA GLU A 26 -9.41 -1.83 -6.17
C GLU A 26 -9.18 -0.32 -6.27
N VAL A 27 -10.07 0.44 -6.92
CA VAL A 27 -10.06 1.91 -6.88
C VAL A 27 -10.28 2.42 -5.45
N TYR A 28 -11.26 1.86 -4.75
CA TYR A 28 -11.58 2.23 -3.37
C TYR A 28 -10.38 2.02 -2.44
N ARG A 29 -9.80 0.81 -2.43
CA ARG A 29 -8.65 0.45 -1.58
C ARG A 29 -7.43 1.32 -1.83
N ARG A 30 -7.12 1.61 -3.10
CA ARG A 30 -6.00 2.47 -3.48
C ARG A 30 -6.19 3.91 -3.02
N SER A 31 -7.40 4.43 -3.18
CA SER A 31 -7.76 5.79 -2.75
C SER A 31 -7.73 5.92 -1.24
N LEU A 32 -8.24 4.91 -0.52
CA LEU A 32 -8.17 4.83 0.93
C LEU A 32 -6.73 4.71 1.44
N SER A 33 -5.89 3.93 0.74
CA SER A 33 -4.45 3.84 1.04
C SER A 33 -3.77 5.20 0.90
N PHE A 34 -4.13 5.99 -0.12
CA PHE A 34 -3.61 7.35 -0.25
C PHE A 34 -4.08 8.23 0.91
N LEU A 35 -5.37 8.17 1.25
CA LEU A 35 -5.93 8.90 2.38
C LEU A 35 -5.22 8.58 3.70
N LEU A 36 -4.93 7.30 3.97
CA LEU A 36 -4.18 6.87 5.15
C LEU A 36 -2.79 7.51 5.18
N VAL A 37 -2.04 7.49 4.07
CA VAL A 37 -0.71 8.11 4.00
C VAL A 37 -0.78 9.60 4.33
N LEU A 38 -1.79 10.32 3.82
CA LEU A 38 -1.99 11.74 4.12
C LEU A 38 -2.33 11.97 5.59
N ALA A 39 -3.24 11.16 6.13
CA ALA A 39 -3.66 11.26 7.53
C ALA A 39 -2.50 10.97 8.48
N CYS A 40 -1.69 9.94 8.23
CA CYS A 40 -0.50 9.64 9.02
C CYS A 40 0.51 10.81 8.99
N LYS A 41 0.80 11.34 7.80
CA LYS A 41 1.72 12.47 7.66
C LYS A 41 1.25 13.71 8.43
N ARG A 42 -0.05 14.01 8.39
CA ARG A 42 -0.61 15.19 9.08
C ARG A 42 -0.81 14.98 10.57
N ALA A 43 -1.28 13.81 10.99
CA ALA A 43 -1.58 13.50 12.39
C ALA A 43 -0.34 13.19 13.22
N LEU A 44 0.66 12.55 12.62
CA LEU A 44 1.83 12.02 13.33
C LEU A 44 3.16 12.65 12.87
N ASN A 45 3.16 13.43 11.78
CA ASN A 45 4.38 13.88 11.11
C ASN A 45 5.31 12.73 10.69
N GLN A 46 4.71 11.59 10.31
CA GLN A 46 5.43 10.39 9.90
C GLN A 46 4.86 9.82 8.60
N ASP A 47 5.74 9.19 7.83
CA ASP A 47 5.31 8.33 6.73
C ASP A 47 4.76 7.01 7.29
N ILE A 48 4.14 6.20 6.43
CA ILE A 48 3.59 4.90 6.80
C ILE A 48 3.94 3.88 5.72
N PHE A 49 4.31 2.68 6.13
CA PHE A 49 4.55 1.55 5.24
C PHE A 49 3.31 0.67 5.21
N ILE A 50 2.65 0.61 4.05
CA ILE A 50 1.61 -0.38 3.79
C ILE A 50 2.32 -1.66 3.36
N ARG A 51 2.21 -2.72 4.15
CA ARG A 51 2.98 -3.96 3.96
C ARG A 51 2.22 -4.96 3.11
N HIS A 52 1.43 -5.80 3.76
CA HIS A 52 0.76 -6.94 3.14
C HIS A 52 -0.73 -6.92 3.49
N SER A 53 -1.52 -7.67 2.72
CA SER A 53 -2.89 -7.97 3.10
C SER A 53 -2.91 -8.88 4.32
N LEU A 54 -3.71 -8.52 5.31
CA LEU A 54 -3.93 -9.30 6.51
C LEU A 54 -5.44 -9.39 6.75
N SER A 55 -5.99 -10.61 6.58
CA SER A 55 -7.44 -10.77 6.39
C SER A 55 -7.89 -9.90 5.20
N ASP A 56 -9.07 -9.28 5.29
CA ASP A 56 -9.62 -8.35 4.30
C ASP A 56 -9.19 -6.89 4.57
N GLY A 57 -7.97 -6.70 5.07
CA GLY A 57 -7.40 -5.38 5.35
C GLY A 57 -5.91 -5.30 4.99
N TYR A 58 -5.31 -4.13 5.18
CA TYR A 58 -3.87 -3.93 4.97
C TYR A 58 -3.16 -3.67 6.29
N TYR A 59 -2.16 -4.50 6.60
CA TYR A 59 -1.28 -4.27 7.73
C TYR A 59 -0.26 -3.17 7.38
N CYS A 60 -0.11 -2.23 8.30
CA CYS A 60 0.67 -1.02 8.12
C CYS A 60 1.56 -0.74 9.33
N GLU A 61 2.74 -0.19 9.08
CA GLU A 61 3.76 0.09 10.10
C GLU A 61 4.26 1.52 10.02
N LEU A 62 4.56 2.11 11.17
CA LEU A 62 5.24 3.40 11.23
C LEU A 62 6.77 3.19 11.22
N PRO A 63 7.54 4.08 10.58
CA PRO A 63 9.01 4.03 10.63
C PRO A 63 9.58 4.10 12.05
N SER A 64 8.88 4.75 12.99
CA SER A 64 9.30 4.82 14.40
C SER A 64 8.95 3.58 15.22
N GLY A 65 8.36 2.55 14.60
CA GLY A 65 7.92 1.32 15.25
C GLY A 65 6.45 1.34 15.66
N PHE A 66 6.18 0.99 16.91
CA PHE A 66 4.84 0.67 17.41
C PHE A 66 3.98 1.93 17.64
N PRO A 67 2.89 2.15 16.89
CA PRO A 67 1.95 3.23 17.18
C PRO A 67 1.23 2.96 18.50
N SER A 68 0.99 4.01 19.30
CA SER A 68 0.08 3.89 20.45
C SER A 68 -1.37 3.78 19.97
N GLU A 69 -2.27 3.26 20.83
CA GLU A 69 -3.70 3.25 20.53
C GLU A 69 -4.24 4.68 20.27
N GLU A 70 -3.68 5.68 20.96
CA GLU A 70 -4.02 7.08 20.76
C GLU A 70 -3.56 7.59 19.38
N ASP A 71 -2.37 7.20 18.91
CA ASP A 71 -1.90 7.55 17.57
C ASP A 71 -2.81 6.96 16.49
N VAL A 72 -3.19 5.68 16.63
CA VAL A 72 -4.13 5.02 15.71
C VAL A 72 -5.48 5.75 15.70
N ALA A 73 -6.03 6.07 16.87
CA ALA A 73 -7.28 6.81 16.98
C ALA A 73 -7.17 8.25 16.44
N ARG A 74 -6.01 8.90 16.56
CA ARG A 74 -5.76 10.23 15.99
C ARG A 74 -5.73 10.18 14.46
N VAL A 75 -5.06 9.20 13.86
CA VAL A 75 -5.05 8.99 12.40
C VAL A 75 -6.46 8.68 11.90
N ARG A 76 -7.17 7.73 12.54
CA ARG A 76 -8.53 7.36 12.16
C ARG A 76 -9.47 8.57 12.13
N ARG A 77 -9.50 9.36 13.22
CA ARG A 77 -10.34 10.57 13.29
C ARG A 77 -10.00 11.58 12.20
N LEU A 78 -8.72 11.74 11.87
CA LEU A 78 -8.32 12.64 10.78
C LEU A 78 -8.75 12.10 9.42
N MET A 79 -8.68 10.79 9.19
CA MET A 79 -9.23 10.19 7.96
C MET A 79 -10.73 10.46 7.84
N GLU A 80 -11.50 10.25 8.91
CA GLU A 80 -12.96 10.51 8.95
C GLU A 80 -13.24 11.99 8.63
N GLN A 81 -12.52 12.92 9.26
CA GLN A 81 -12.63 14.36 8.96
C GLN A 81 -12.29 14.69 7.50
N MET A 82 -11.27 14.06 6.94
CA MET A 82 -10.89 14.27 5.53
C MET A 82 -11.91 13.70 4.56
N VAL A 83 -12.62 12.63 4.92
CA VAL A 83 -13.78 12.11 4.16
C VAL A 83 -14.93 13.11 4.22
N ASP A 84 -15.25 13.64 5.40
CA ASP A 84 -16.31 14.64 5.58
C ASP A 84 -16.05 15.95 4.82
N MET A 85 -14.78 16.34 4.67
CA MET A 85 -14.39 17.50 3.85
C MET A 85 -14.49 17.27 2.33
N ASP A 86 -14.69 16.03 1.88
CA ASP A 86 -14.83 15.66 0.47
C ASP A 86 -13.74 16.24 -0.45
N LEU A 87 -12.48 16.04 -0.07
CA LEU A 87 -11.32 16.54 -0.80
C LEU A 87 -11.16 15.83 -2.16
N PRO A 88 -11.01 16.55 -3.28
CA PRO A 88 -10.89 15.94 -4.60
C PRO A 88 -9.52 15.31 -4.83
N PHE A 89 -9.49 14.15 -5.48
CA PHE A 89 -8.28 13.53 -6.02
C PHE A 89 -8.06 14.01 -7.46
N ARG A 90 -7.26 15.05 -7.65
CA ARG A 90 -7.06 15.67 -8.97
C ARG A 90 -5.92 15.01 -9.74
N ARG A 91 -6.22 14.43 -10.91
CA ARG A 91 -5.21 13.93 -11.85
C ARG A 91 -4.50 15.10 -12.54
N LYS A 92 -3.18 15.00 -12.68
CA LYS A 92 -2.36 15.95 -13.45
C LYS A 92 -1.32 15.18 -14.27
N LEU A 93 -1.14 15.58 -15.53
CA LEU A 93 0.02 15.17 -16.33
C LEU A 93 1.15 16.15 -16.05
N VAL A 94 2.29 15.62 -15.61
CA VAL A 94 3.44 16.42 -15.18
C VAL A 94 4.71 15.86 -15.83
N PRO A 95 5.60 16.70 -16.38
CA PRO A 95 6.90 16.26 -16.85
C PRO A 95 7.64 15.49 -15.76
N ILE A 96 8.33 14.41 -16.14
CA ILE A 96 8.93 13.49 -15.18
C ILE A 96 9.91 14.18 -14.22
N ASP A 97 10.69 15.15 -14.70
CA ASP A 97 11.62 15.92 -13.87
C ASP A 97 10.92 16.85 -12.89
N GLN A 98 9.77 17.39 -13.27
CA GLN A 98 8.94 18.17 -12.35
C GLN A 98 8.32 17.27 -11.29
N ALA A 99 7.84 16.08 -11.66
CA ALA A 99 7.31 15.09 -10.71
C ALA A 99 8.38 14.65 -9.70
N LYS A 100 9.61 14.36 -10.15
CA LYS A 100 10.76 14.06 -9.26
C LYS A 100 10.98 15.13 -8.21
N ARG A 101 11.08 16.40 -8.63
CA ARG A 101 11.25 17.56 -7.73
C ARG A 101 10.08 17.75 -6.75
N VAL A 102 8.86 17.35 -7.14
CA VAL A 102 7.70 17.39 -6.25
C VAL A 102 7.85 16.34 -5.14
N PHE A 103 8.16 15.09 -5.50
CA PHE A 103 8.34 14.03 -4.51
C PHE A 103 9.55 14.24 -3.59
N GLU A 104 10.67 14.76 -4.10
CA GLU A 104 11.83 15.13 -3.28
C GLU A 104 11.47 16.19 -2.22
N ARG A 105 10.75 17.26 -2.61
CA ARG A 105 10.32 18.31 -1.68
C ARG A 105 9.32 17.82 -0.64
N GLN A 106 8.54 16.79 -0.95
CA GLN A 106 7.63 16.13 -0.01
C GLN A 106 8.34 15.14 0.94
N GLY A 107 9.66 14.93 0.79
CA GLY A 107 10.41 13.93 1.55
C GLY A 107 10.25 12.49 1.02
N ASN A 108 9.60 12.30 -0.13
CA ASN A 108 9.37 11.01 -0.76
C ASN A 108 10.49 10.65 -1.75
N ALA A 109 11.74 10.64 -1.29
CA ALA A 109 12.92 10.44 -2.15
C ALA A 109 12.87 9.11 -2.93
N ASP A 110 12.36 8.04 -2.31
CA ASP A 110 12.25 6.73 -2.96
C ASP A 110 11.28 6.75 -4.15
N LYS A 111 10.18 7.49 -4.04
CA LYS A 111 9.23 7.70 -5.16
C LYS A 111 9.86 8.53 -6.27
N ALA A 112 10.65 9.54 -5.92
CA ALA A 112 11.37 10.33 -6.92
C ALA A 112 12.35 9.48 -7.73
N ARG A 113 13.11 8.59 -7.06
CA ARG A 113 13.99 7.62 -7.75
C ARG A 113 13.18 6.62 -8.56
N LEU A 114 12.06 6.12 -8.03
CA LEU A 114 11.18 5.18 -8.73
C LEU A 114 10.74 5.72 -10.11
N LEU A 115 10.47 7.02 -10.22
CA LEU A 115 10.05 7.64 -11.48
C LEU A 115 11.07 7.46 -12.61
N GLN A 116 12.37 7.30 -12.33
CA GLN A 116 13.35 7.05 -13.40
C GLN A 116 13.09 5.76 -14.18
N TRP A 117 12.33 4.83 -13.58
CA TRP A 117 11.95 3.55 -14.15
C TRP A 117 10.59 3.58 -14.87
N ALA A 118 9.86 4.70 -14.83
CA ALA A 118 8.49 4.76 -15.33
C ALA A 118 8.41 4.62 -16.87
N ALA A 119 9.50 4.86 -17.61
CA ALA A 119 9.59 4.79 -19.07
C ALA A 119 8.50 5.58 -19.84
N ILE A 120 7.84 6.53 -19.16
CA ILE A 120 6.79 7.40 -19.69
C ILE A 120 7.04 8.86 -19.27
N ASP A 121 6.78 9.80 -20.17
CA ASP A 121 6.84 11.25 -19.92
C ASP A 121 5.86 11.96 -20.87
N PRO A 122 4.89 12.76 -20.37
CA PRO A 122 4.63 13.10 -18.96
C PRO A 122 4.09 11.92 -18.12
N VAL A 123 4.30 12.00 -16.81
CA VAL A 123 3.76 11.03 -15.84
C VAL A 123 2.43 11.53 -15.26
N GLU A 124 1.53 10.60 -14.94
CA GLU A 124 0.30 10.89 -14.21
C GLU A 124 0.56 10.98 -12.70
N VAL A 125 0.23 12.12 -12.10
CA VAL A 125 0.33 12.37 -10.67
C VAL A 125 -1.04 12.77 -10.13
N TYR A 126 -1.43 12.22 -8.99
CA TYR A 126 -2.63 12.60 -8.27
C TYR A 126 -2.29 13.60 -7.16
N CYS A 127 -3.11 14.62 -7.01
CA CYS A 127 -3.00 15.62 -5.95
C CYS A 127 -4.26 15.57 -5.09
N CYS A 128 -4.08 15.49 -3.77
CA CYS A 128 -5.16 15.64 -2.80
C CYS A 128 -4.68 16.60 -1.71
N ALA A 129 -5.42 17.70 -1.55
CA ALA A 129 -5.00 18.87 -0.79
C ALA A 129 -3.59 19.36 -1.20
N ASP A 130 -2.60 19.28 -0.31
CA ASP A 130 -1.23 19.76 -0.47
C ASP A 130 -0.23 18.67 -0.87
N ALA A 131 -0.69 17.43 -1.01
CA ALA A 131 0.17 16.29 -1.24
C ALA A 131 -0.06 15.64 -2.60
N HIS A 132 1.03 15.12 -3.16
CA HIS A 132 1.03 14.37 -4.41
C HIS A 132 1.30 12.89 -4.17
N GLY A 133 0.69 12.05 -5.01
CA GLY A 133 0.88 10.61 -5.08
C GLY A 133 1.01 10.15 -6.53
N PHE A 134 1.80 9.10 -6.75
CA PHE A 134 2.01 8.48 -8.06
C PHE A 134 1.31 7.12 -8.08
N PHE A 135 0.39 6.92 -9.03
CA PHE A 135 -0.43 5.71 -9.13
C PHE A 135 -0.58 5.32 -10.60
N TYR A 136 -0.47 4.02 -10.90
CA TYR A 136 -0.62 3.48 -12.27
C TYR A 136 -2.08 3.24 -12.68
N ALA A 137 -3.03 3.50 -11.78
CA ALA A 137 -4.45 3.22 -11.96
C ALA A 137 -5.27 4.33 -11.29
N PRO A 138 -6.53 4.55 -11.71
CA PRO A 138 -7.32 5.67 -11.23
C PRO A 138 -7.64 5.57 -9.74
N LEU A 139 -7.91 6.74 -9.15
CA LEU A 139 -8.45 6.88 -7.81
C LEU A 139 -9.95 7.20 -7.89
N ALA A 140 -10.63 7.10 -6.75
CA ALA A 140 -11.97 7.64 -6.57
C ALA A 140 -11.96 9.16 -6.85
N PRO A 141 -13.09 9.78 -7.19
CA PRO A 141 -13.11 11.21 -7.50
C PRO A 141 -12.69 12.11 -6.33
N SER A 142 -13.05 11.72 -5.12
CA SER A 142 -12.77 12.47 -3.89
C SER A 142 -12.76 11.57 -2.65
N THR A 143 -12.30 12.11 -1.53
CA THR A 143 -12.29 11.40 -0.24
C THR A 143 -13.69 11.09 0.26
N GLY A 144 -14.73 11.86 -0.13
CA GLY A 144 -16.11 11.64 0.31
C GLY A 144 -16.74 10.32 -0.18
N TYR A 145 -16.10 9.64 -1.14
CA TYR A 145 -16.47 8.28 -1.56
C TYR A 145 -15.98 7.21 -0.56
N LEU A 146 -15.01 7.52 0.30
CA LEU A 146 -14.30 6.55 1.15
C LEU A 146 -14.94 6.43 2.54
N ARG A 147 -16.25 6.19 2.60
CA ARG A 147 -17.04 6.30 3.84
C ARG A 147 -16.94 5.10 4.77
N VAL A 148 -16.65 3.92 4.23
CA VAL A 148 -16.64 2.66 4.99
C VAL A 148 -15.20 2.22 5.15
N PHE A 149 -14.63 2.47 6.33
CA PHE A 149 -13.32 1.97 6.72
C PHE A 149 -13.18 1.94 8.23
N ASP A 150 -12.16 1.22 8.72
CA ASP A 150 -11.70 1.33 10.10
C ASP A 150 -10.18 1.21 10.13
N LEU A 151 -9.56 1.65 11.22
CA LEU A 151 -8.14 1.55 11.47
C LEU A 151 -7.94 1.06 12.91
N VAL A 152 -7.43 -0.16 13.04
CA VAL A 152 -7.31 -0.84 14.34
C VAL A 152 -5.85 -1.14 14.69
N PRO A 153 -5.44 -1.01 15.97
CA PRO A 153 -4.11 -1.42 16.40
C PRO A 153 -3.99 -2.96 16.30
N TYR A 154 -2.88 -3.46 15.75
CA TYR A 154 -2.66 -4.89 15.64
C TYR A 154 -1.18 -5.22 15.49
N GLY A 155 -0.70 -6.26 16.19
CA GLY A 155 0.60 -6.88 15.89
C GLY A 155 1.83 -5.97 15.99
N GLY A 156 1.67 -4.78 16.57
CA GLY A 156 2.70 -3.75 16.58
C GLY A 156 2.67 -2.74 15.42
N GLY A 157 1.60 -2.74 14.66
CA GLY A 157 1.29 -1.70 13.70
C GLY A 157 -0.19 -1.35 13.81
N MET A 158 -0.79 -1.09 12.67
CA MET A 158 -2.22 -0.88 12.52
C MET A 158 -2.72 -1.59 11.28
N VAL A 159 -4.00 -1.95 11.27
CA VAL A 159 -4.64 -2.58 10.12
C VAL A 159 -5.71 -1.65 9.60
N LEU A 160 -5.57 -1.26 8.34
CA LEU A 160 -6.58 -0.55 7.58
C LEU A 160 -7.62 -1.55 7.07
N LEU A 161 -8.84 -1.46 7.58
CA LEU A 161 -9.97 -2.28 7.18
C LEU A 161 -10.83 -1.52 6.18
N PHE A 162 -11.33 -2.23 5.18
CA PHE A 162 -12.18 -1.68 4.12
C PHE A 162 -13.23 -2.71 3.69
N PRO A 163 -14.30 -2.29 3.00
CA PRO A 163 -15.29 -3.19 2.43
C PRO A 163 -14.66 -4.16 1.41
N THR A 164 -15.41 -5.21 1.09
CA THR A 164 -15.06 -6.14 0.02
C THR A 164 -16.25 -6.32 -0.90
N VAL A 165 -16.06 -6.99 -2.04
CA VAL A 165 -17.18 -7.30 -2.94
C VAL A 165 -18.28 -8.11 -2.22
N ALA A 166 -17.91 -8.95 -1.24
CA ALA A 166 -18.86 -9.70 -0.43
C ALA A 166 -19.49 -8.87 0.72
N TYR A 167 -18.84 -7.78 1.12
CA TYR A 167 -19.28 -6.85 2.17
C TYR A 167 -19.20 -5.41 1.63
N PRO A 168 -20.06 -5.00 0.68
CA PRO A 168 -19.91 -3.71 -0.01
C PRO A 168 -20.26 -2.52 0.90
N ASP A 169 -21.24 -2.70 1.81
CA ASP A 169 -21.74 -1.64 2.70
C ASP A 169 -21.20 -1.73 4.13
N GLY A 170 -20.22 -2.61 4.37
CA GLY A 170 -19.73 -2.88 5.72
C GLY A 170 -18.33 -3.47 5.74
N LEU A 171 -17.81 -3.65 6.95
CA LEU A 171 -16.50 -4.25 7.14
C LEU A 171 -16.65 -5.75 7.44
N PRO A 172 -15.87 -6.62 6.78
CA PRO A 172 -15.79 -8.02 7.16
C PRO A 172 -15.24 -8.16 8.58
N PRO A 173 -15.57 -9.27 9.29
CA PRO A 173 -15.05 -9.51 10.62
C PRO A 173 -13.52 -9.66 10.60
N PHE A 174 -12.82 -8.85 11.38
CA PHE A 174 -11.36 -8.92 11.45
C PHE A 174 -10.92 -10.08 12.36
N GLN A 175 -10.52 -11.20 11.76
CA GLN A 175 -10.02 -12.39 12.45
C GLN A 175 -8.70 -12.88 11.84
N PRO A 176 -7.58 -12.19 12.08
CA PRO A 176 -6.31 -12.53 11.48
C PRO A 176 -5.79 -13.89 12.00
N PRO A 177 -5.40 -14.83 11.13
CA PRO A 177 -4.81 -16.09 11.55
C PRO A 177 -3.44 -15.83 12.21
N LYS A 178 -3.24 -16.23 13.47
CA LYS A 178 -1.99 -15.98 14.22
C LYS A 178 -0.73 -16.41 13.47
N LYS A 179 -0.76 -17.58 12.81
CA LYS A 179 0.38 -18.10 12.03
C LYS A 179 0.74 -17.20 10.85
N LEU A 180 -0.24 -16.51 10.27
CA LEU A 180 -0.02 -15.69 9.09
C LEU A 180 0.78 -14.42 9.45
N ALA A 181 0.51 -13.83 10.61
CA ALA A 181 1.27 -12.68 11.12
C ALA A 181 2.76 -13.01 11.34
N GLU A 182 3.07 -14.20 11.87
CA GLU A 182 4.46 -14.66 12.06
C GLU A 182 5.18 -14.83 10.71
N VAL A 183 4.52 -15.43 9.73
CA VAL A 183 5.05 -15.59 8.37
C VAL A 183 5.36 -14.23 7.75
N PHE A 184 4.46 -13.26 7.85
CA PHE A 184 4.70 -11.95 7.26
C PHE A 184 5.83 -11.16 7.94
N ARG A 185 6.04 -11.34 9.24
CA ARG A 185 7.18 -10.76 9.94
C ARG A 185 8.50 -11.32 9.40
N GLU A 186 8.59 -12.64 9.28
CA GLU A 186 9.75 -13.33 8.68
C GLU A 186 10.02 -12.84 7.25
N TYR A 187 8.99 -12.71 6.41
CA TYR A 187 9.15 -12.15 5.06
C TYR A 187 9.64 -10.70 5.05
N THR A 188 9.22 -9.87 6.02
CA THR A 188 9.69 -8.48 6.11
C THR A 188 11.19 -8.44 6.41
N GLU A 189 11.65 -9.28 7.35
CA GLU A 189 13.09 -9.44 7.64
C GLU A 189 13.86 -9.92 6.40
N TRP A 190 13.28 -10.80 5.58
CA TRP A 190 13.91 -11.25 4.35
C TRP A 190 14.04 -10.15 3.31
N LEU A 191 13.02 -9.29 3.14
CA LEU A 191 13.09 -8.15 2.23
C LEU A 191 14.22 -7.18 2.63
N ASP A 192 14.48 -7.02 3.93
CA ASP A 192 15.59 -6.22 4.44
C ASP A 192 16.95 -6.89 4.15
N ILE A 193 17.08 -8.20 4.38
CA ILE A 193 18.29 -8.98 4.03
C ILE A 193 18.61 -8.89 2.53
N LEU A 194 17.57 -9.01 1.70
CA LEU A 194 17.66 -8.95 0.25
C LEU A 194 17.81 -7.52 -0.29
N ASN A 195 17.69 -6.50 0.57
CA ASN A 195 17.72 -5.08 0.22
C ASN A 195 16.71 -4.72 -0.90
N VAL A 196 15.48 -5.24 -0.80
CA VAL A 196 14.37 -5.04 -1.77
C VAL A 196 13.09 -4.58 -1.10
N SER A 197 13.21 -3.70 -0.11
CA SER A 197 12.06 -3.12 0.60
C SER A 197 11.26 -2.11 -0.25
N THR A 198 11.81 -1.67 -1.39
CA THR A 198 11.14 -0.78 -2.35
C THR A 198 11.31 -1.24 -3.80
N MET A 199 10.36 -0.85 -4.65
CA MET A 199 10.44 -1.11 -6.11
C MET A 199 11.67 -0.47 -6.75
N ASP A 200 12.13 0.67 -6.25
CA ASP A 200 13.37 1.30 -6.71
C ASP A 200 14.59 0.39 -6.44
N ASN A 201 14.70 -0.20 -5.25
CA ASN A 201 15.80 -1.11 -4.93
C ASN A 201 15.78 -2.37 -5.80
N LEU A 202 14.60 -2.94 -6.02
CA LEU A 202 14.43 -4.09 -6.89
C LEU A 202 14.87 -3.76 -8.34
N HIS A 203 14.35 -2.66 -8.91
CA HIS A 203 14.73 -2.24 -10.26
C HIS A 203 16.23 -1.97 -10.37
N LYS A 204 16.83 -1.33 -9.37
CA LYS A 204 18.28 -1.08 -9.33
C LYS A 204 19.08 -2.38 -9.35
N LEU A 205 18.75 -3.37 -8.52
CA LEU A 205 19.44 -4.65 -8.50
C LEU A 205 19.33 -5.39 -9.84
N VAL A 206 18.15 -5.38 -10.45
CA VAL A 206 17.94 -5.98 -11.77
C VAL A 206 18.76 -5.26 -12.84
N ALA A 207 18.75 -3.93 -12.85
CA ALA A 207 19.52 -3.11 -13.79
C ALA A 207 21.05 -3.30 -13.64
N GLU A 208 21.52 -3.58 -12.42
CA GLU A 208 22.92 -3.91 -12.12
C GLU A 208 23.30 -5.36 -12.47
N GLY A 209 22.38 -6.16 -13.02
CA GLY A 209 22.62 -7.56 -13.37
C GLY A 209 22.64 -8.53 -12.17
N LYS A 210 22.20 -8.08 -10.98
CA LYS A 210 22.23 -8.85 -9.72
C LYS A 210 20.95 -9.66 -9.45
N ALA A 211 20.11 -9.84 -10.47
CA ALA A 211 18.89 -10.62 -10.34
C ALA A 211 19.17 -12.08 -9.93
N GLY A 212 20.26 -12.67 -10.41
CA GLY A 212 20.69 -14.01 -10.03
C GLY A 212 21.02 -14.13 -8.54
N ASP A 213 21.79 -13.18 -8.00
CA ASP A 213 22.16 -13.14 -6.57
C ASP A 213 20.92 -12.99 -5.68
N LEU A 214 19.96 -12.18 -6.11
CA LEU A 214 18.68 -12.00 -5.42
C LEU A 214 17.90 -13.33 -5.35
N ILE A 215 17.80 -14.05 -6.47
CA ILE A 215 17.12 -15.35 -6.55
C ILE A 215 17.81 -16.36 -5.64
N LEU A 216 19.13 -16.52 -5.76
CA LEU A 216 19.91 -17.47 -4.96
C LEU A 216 19.81 -17.20 -3.46
N THR A 217 19.86 -15.93 -3.06
CA THR A 217 19.72 -15.54 -1.64
C THR A 217 18.31 -15.84 -1.14
N SER A 218 17.28 -15.56 -1.94
CA SER A 218 15.89 -15.90 -1.62
C SER A 218 15.69 -17.42 -1.49
N GLU A 219 16.25 -18.22 -2.40
CA GLU A 219 16.19 -19.69 -2.34
C GLU A 219 16.92 -20.25 -1.10
N ALA A 220 18.05 -19.65 -0.73
CA ALA A 220 18.78 -20.01 0.49
C ALA A 220 17.95 -19.75 1.75
N LEU A 221 17.25 -18.60 1.83
CA LEU A 221 16.35 -18.28 2.95
C LEU A 221 15.19 -19.27 3.05
N HIS A 222 14.55 -19.61 1.93
CA HIS A 222 13.52 -20.65 1.89
C HIS A 222 14.05 -22.02 2.33
N SER A 223 15.24 -22.41 1.86
CA SER A 223 15.89 -23.67 2.22
C SER A 223 16.21 -23.74 3.72
N GLN A 224 16.67 -22.63 4.30
CA GLN A 224 16.90 -22.52 5.75
C GLN A 224 15.59 -22.69 6.52
N ARG A 225 14.50 -22.05 6.07
CA ARG A 225 13.17 -22.18 6.70
C ARG A 225 12.64 -23.61 6.65
N LEU A 226 12.76 -24.28 5.51
CA LEU A 226 12.39 -25.69 5.35
C LEU A 226 13.20 -26.59 6.29
N SER A 227 14.52 -26.35 6.41
CA SER A 227 15.38 -27.07 7.35
C SER A 227 14.95 -26.87 8.81
N HIS A 228 14.58 -25.66 9.20
CA HIS A 228 14.06 -25.37 10.55
C HIS A 228 12.75 -26.11 10.81
N ILE A 229 11.81 -26.07 9.86
CA ILE A 229 10.53 -26.80 9.98
C ILE A 229 10.78 -28.32 10.12
N ALA A 230 11.70 -28.89 9.34
CA ALA A 230 12.03 -30.31 9.43
C ALA A 230 12.62 -30.68 10.80
N LYS A 231 13.52 -29.86 11.36
CA LYS A 231 14.06 -30.03 12.72
C LYS A 231 12.97 -29.94 13.78
N ASP A 232 12.07 -28.96 13.64
CA ASP A 232 10.95 -28.78 14.57
C ASP A 232 10.01 -30.00 14.56
N ILE A 233 9.70 -30.56 13.38
CA ILE A 233 8.90 -31.78 13.26
C ILE A 233 9.62 -32.97 13.89
N ALA A 234 10.90 -33.18 13.58
CA ALA A 234 11.69 -34.29 14.11
C ALA A 234 11.82 -34.24 15.65
N SER A 235 11.79 -33.04 16.25
CA SER A 235 11.83 -32.87 17.71
C SER A 235 10.51 -33.22 18.41
N ARG A 236 9.39 -33.37 17.66
CA ARG A 236 8.08 -33.68 18.23
C ARG A 236 7.95 -35.19 18.44
N SER A 237 7.90 -35.60 19.70
CA SER A 237 7.78 -37.00 20.14
C SER A 237 6.52 -37.76 19.69
N ARG A 238 5.57 -37.11 19.01
CA ARG A 238 4.32 -37.72 18.48
C ARG A 238 4.29 -37.88 16.95
N VAL A 239 5.34 -37.50 16.24
CA VAL A 239 5.45 -37.70 14.79
C VAL A 239 6.55 -38.73 14.56
N ARG A 240 6.15 -39.98 14.28
CA ARG A 240 7.04 -41.05 13.79
C ARG A 240 6.83 -41.22 12.29
#